data_AF-A0A7J9PLV1-F1
#
_entry.id   AF-A0A7J9PLV1-F1
#
_cell.length_a   1.000
_cell.length_b   1.000
_cell.length_c   1.000
_cell.angle_alpha   90.00
_cell.angle_beta   90.00
_cell.angle_gamma   90.00
#
_symmetry.space_group_name_H-M   'P 1'
#
loop_
_entity.id
_entity.type
_entity.pdbx_description
1 polymer ?
#
loop_
_entity_poly.entity_id
_entity_poly.type
_entity_poly.pdbx_seq_one_letter_code
_entity_poly.pdbx_strand_id
1 'polypeptide(L)'
;MIKICPNCLHPVDHFEKDYHKSEVEAVNVHTSNKNCSVLQTNFVKDQASCSNIQHLKMNAGKIAKDLNLSENQKKDFFNSIIKLKRDKNHLKDYIILQTALNTVLVGG
;
A
#
# COMPACT_ATOMS: atom_id res chain seq x y z
N MET A 1 -0.94 -8.52 -9.06
CA MET A 1 -0.69 -7.15 -8.57
C MET A 1 -0.78 -7.17 -7.06
N ILE A 2 0.25 -6.73 -6.36
CA ILE A 2 0.29 -6.62 -4.90
C ILE A 2 -0.60 -5.44 -4.47
N LYS A 3 -1.34 -5.61 -3.38
CA LYS A 3 -2.10 -4.55 -2.72
C LYS A 3 -1.36 -4.05 -1.48
N ILE A 4 -1.59 -2.80 -1.08
CA ILE A 4 -1.07 -2.25 0.18
C ILE A 4 -2.25 -1.96 1.10
N CYS A 5 -2.17 -2.43 2.35
CA CYS A 5 -3.18 -2.14 3.38
C CYS A 5 -3.21 -0.64 3.70
N PRO A 6 -4.35 0.07 3.54
CA PRO A 6 -4.43 1.50 3.84
C PRO A 6 -4.28 1.84 5.33
N ASN A 7 -4.45 0.87 6.23
CA ASN A 7 -4.24 1.07 7.66
C ASN A 7 -2.78 0.88 8.08
N CYS A 8 -2.16 -0.26 7.76
CA CYS A 8 -0.83 -0.62 8.28
C CYS A 8 0.30 -0.55 7.23
N LEU A 9 -0.02 -0.18 5.99
CA LEU A 9 0.89 -0.06 4.84
C LEU A 9 1.69 -1.34 4.51
N HIS A 10 1.25 -2.51 5.00
CA HIS A 10 1.86 -3.78 4.64
C HIS A 10 1.39 -4.26 3.26
N PRO A 11 2.27 -4.94 2.50
CA PRO A 11 1.92 -5.56 1.24
C PRO A 11 1.09 -6.83 1.49
N VAL A 12 0.17 -7.10 0.57
CA VAL A 12 -0.64 -8.32 0.55
C VAL A 12 -0.94 -8.71 -0.90
N ASP A 13 -0.89 -10.01 -1.21
CA ASP A 13 -1.14 -10.50 -2.57
C ASP A 13 -2.60 -10.27 -2.99
N HIS A 14 -3.53 -10.51 -2.09
CA HIS A 14 -4.95 -10.28 -2.26
C HIS A 14 -5.62 -9.96 -0.92
N PHE A 15 -6.73 -9.23 -0.97
CA PHE A 15 -7.61 -9.13 0.18
C PHE A 15 -8.74 -10.15 0.04
N GLU A 16 -9.18 -10.70 1.17
CA GLU A 16 -10.42 -11.46 1.23
C GLU A 16 -11.62 -10.51 1.36
N LYS A 17 -12.83 -11.00 1.06
CA LYS A 17 -14.07 -10.23 1.20
C LYS A 17 -14.80 -10.67 2.47
N ASP A 18 -15.34 -9.69 3.19
CA ASP A 18 -16.18 -9.92 4.38
C ASP A 18 -17.29 -8.85 4.44
N TYR A 19 -18.22 -8.96 5.39
CA TYR A 19 -19.29 -8.00 5.59
C TYR A 19 -19.13 -7.29 6.94
N HIS A 20 -19.25 -5.96 6.93
CA HIS A 20 -19.30 -5.16 8.14
C HIS A 20 -20.68 -4.55 8.30
N LYS A 21 -21.24 -4.56 9.53
CA LYS A 21 -22.63 -4.16 9.82
C LYS A 21 -23.03 -2.77 9.29
N SER A 22 -22.06 -1.87 9.13
CA SER A 22 -22.28 -0.48 8.69
C SER A 22 -21.99 -0.26 7.19
N GLU A 23 -21.60 -1.30 6.45
CA GLU A 23 -21.26 -1.21 5.03
C GLU A 23 -22.33 -1.94 4.19
N VAL A 24 -22.75 -1.31 3.10
CA VAL A 24 -23.77 -1.86 2.19
C VAL A 24 -23.17 -2.95 1.28
N GLU A 25 -21.87 -2.88 1.02
CA GLU A 25 -21.12 -3.82 0.18
C GLU A 25 -20.06 -4.58 1.00
N ALA A 26 -19.56 -5.68 0.44
CA ALA A 26 -18.48 -6.44 1.04
C ALA A 26 -17.20 -5.60 1.16
N VAL A 27 -16.58 -5.65 2.34
CA VAL A 27 -15.32 -4.98 2.67
C VAL A 27 -14.13 -5.91 2.42
N ASN A 28 -12.94 -5.32 2.25
CA ASN A 28 -11.71 -6.08 2.09
C ASN A 28 -11.06 -6.38 3.46
N VAL A 29 -10.46 -7.56 3.62
CA VAL A 29 -9.82 -8.02 4.87
C VAL A 29 -8.40 -8.50 4.61
N HIS A 30 -7.48 -8.12 5.50
CA HIS A 30 -6.09 -8.56 5.48
C HIS A 30 -5.89 -9.76 6.42
N THR A 31 -6.22 -10.96 5.95
CA THR A 31 -6.15 -12.19 6.76
C THR A 31 -4.72 -12.72 6.95
N SER A 32 -3.83 -12.45 5.99
CA SER A 32 -2.43 -12.92 6.03
C SER A 32 -1.55 -12.23 7.07
N ASN A 33 -1.86 -10.98 7.46
CA ASN A 33 -1.12 -10.25 8.48
C ASN A 33 -1.86 -10.29 9.82
N LYS A 34 -1.42 -11.20 10.71
CA LYS A 34 -2.00 -11.37 12.05
C LYS A 34 -1.97 -10.11 12.93
N ASN A 35 -1.13 -9.12 12.60
CA ASN A 35 -1.05 -7.85 13.32
C ASN A 35 -2.01 -6.79 12.78
N CYS A 36 -2.74 -7.07 11.69
CA CYS A 36 -3.62 -6.12 11.01
C CYS A 36 -5.05 -6.67 10.95
N SER A 37 -5.75 -6.65 12.09
CA SER A 37 -7.15 -7.11 12.22
C SER A 37 -8.19 -6.09 11.73
N VAL A 38 -7.82 -5.15 10.85
CA VAL A 38 -8.67 -4.04 10.42
C VAL A 38 -9.38 -4.38 9.12
N LEU A 39 -10.72 -4.30 9.15
CA LEU A 39 -11.57 -4.34 7.97
C LEU A 39 -11.37 -3.05 7.16
N GLN A 40 -11.13 -3.17 5.86
CA GLN A 40 -10.85 -2.04 4.98
C GLN A 40 -12.15 -1.37 4.50
N THR A 41 -12.91 -0.85 5.47
CA THR A 41 -14.14 -0.06 5.26
C THR A 41 -13.85 1.25 4.52
N ASN A 42 -14.89 1.93 4.05
CA ASN A 42 -14.73 3.24 3.42
C ASN A 42 -14.14 4.25 4.41
N PHE A 43 -14.57 4.21 5.66
CA PHE A 43 -14.02 5.00 6.75
C PHE A 43 -12.49 4.83 6.90
N VAL A 44 -11.98 3.59 6.87
CA VAL A 44 -10.53 3.33 6.96
C VAL A 44 -9.77 3.91 5.77
N LYS A 45 -10.35 3.83 4.56
CA LYS A 45 -9.73 4.42 3.35
C LYS A 45 -9.71 5.94 3.41
N ASP A 46 -10.77 6.56 3.92
CA ASP A 46 -10.88 8.02 4.04
C ASP A 46 -9.87 8.56 5.05
N GLN A 47 -9.69 7.84 6.16
CA GLN A 47 -8.71 8.16 7.20
C GLN A 47 -7.28 7.75 6.87
N ALA A 48 -7.04 7.07 5.74
CA ALA A 48 -5.70 6.67 5.35
C ALA A 48 -4.75 7.87 5.27
N SER A 49 -3.49 7.65 5.61
CA SER A 49 -2.50 8.72 5.69
C SER A 49 -2.17 9.30 4.31
N CYS A 50 -1.89 10.59 4.28
CA CYS A 50 -1.27 11.28 3.15
C CYS A 50 -0.04 12.02 3.69
N SER A 51 1.06 11.29 3.81
CA SER A 51 2.26 11.73 4.49
C SER A 51 3.26 12.35 3.51
N ASN A 52 4.37 12.84 4.07
CA ASN A 52 5.49 13.35 3.27
C ASN A 52 6.34 12.23 2.65
N ILE A 53 7.28 12.62 1.79
CA ILE A 53 8.16 11.69 1.08
C ILE A 53 9.06 10.84 1.99
N GLN A 54 9.47 11.38 3.14
CA GLN A 54 10.34 10.63 4.07
C GLN A 54 9.59 9.45 4.69
N HIS A 55 8.33 9.67 5.09
CA HIS A 55 7.48 8.61 5.63
C HIS A 55 7.23 7.50 4.59
N LEU A 56 6.95 7.89 3.34
CA LEU A 56 6.80 6.96 2.23
C LEU A 56 8.07 6.14 1.99
N LYS A 57 9.25 6.77 1.99
CA LYS A 57 10.53 6.06 1.82
C LYS A 57 10.80 5.07 2.95
N MET A 58 10.49 5.42 4.19
CA MET A 58 10.65 4.50 5.33
C MET A 58 9.79 3.24 5.13
N ASN A 59 8.51 3.40 4.79
CA ASN A 59 7.63 2.26 4.58
C ASN A 59 8.00 1.45 3.34
N ALA A 60 8.41 2.12 2.25
CA ALA A 60 8.93 1.46 1.06
C ALA A 60 10.17 0.60 1.35
N GLY A 61 11.06 1.07 2.24
CA GLY A 61 12.21 0.28 2.68
C GLY A 61 11.81 -1.00 3.42
N LYS A 62 10.79 -0.93 4.28
CA LYS A 62 10.22 -2.11 4.96
C LYS A 62 9.61 -3.08 3.95
N ILE A 63 8.75 -2.59 3.06
CA ILE A 63 8.11 -3.38 1.99
C ILE A 63 9.16 -4.05 1.10
N ALA A 64 10.21 -3.31 0.70
CA ALA A 64 11.26 -3.86 -0.14
C ALA A 64 12.02 -5.00 0.54
N LYS A 65 12.22 -4.91 1.86
CA LYS A 65 12.83 -5.97 2.66
C LYS A 65 11.89 -7.17 2.78
N ASP A 66 10.62 -6.94 3.09
CA ASP A 66 9.62 -8.01 3.27
C ASP A 66 9.42 -8.83 1.98
N LEU A 67 9.49 -8.16 0.82
CA LEU A 67 9.37 -8.77 -0.50
C LEU A 67 10.70 -9.23 -1.11
N ASN A 68 11.82 -9.10 -0.38
CA ASN A 68 13.18 -9.43 -0.85
C ASN A 68 13.50 -8.84 -2.24
N LEU A 69 13.16 -7.57 -2.47
CA LEU A 69 13.45 -6.89 -3.73
C LEU A 69 14.95 -6.77 -3.97
N SER A 70 15.39 -6.97 -5.20
CA SER A 70 16.76 -6.69 -5.61
C SER A 70 17.09 -5.19 -5.47
N GLU A 71 18.39 -4.84 -5.37
CA GLU A 71 18.80 -3.45 -5.24
C GLU A 71 18.34 -2.57 -6.43
N ASN A 72 18.28 -3.13 -7.64
CA ASN A 72 17.74 -2.44 -8.81
C ASN A 72 16.24 -2.16 -8.65
N GLN A 73 15.45 -3.19 -8.30
CA GLN A 73 14.01 -3.04 -8.06
C GLN A 73 13.72 -2.04 -6.93
N LYS A 74 14.50 -2.09 -5.86
CA LYS A 74 14.40 -1.17 -4.74
C LYS A 74 14.67 0.26 -5.17
N LYS A 75 15.73 0.50 -5.97
CA LYS A 75 16.04 1.81 -6.53
C LYS A 75 14.88 2.34 -7.40
N ASP A 76 14.35 1.50 -8.29
CA ASP A 76 13.22 1.86 -9.15
C ASP A 76 11.94 2.13 -8.35
N PHE A 77 11.72 1.37 -7.28
CA PHE A 77 10.60 1.56 -6.38
C PHE A 77 10.67 2.94 -5.71
N PHE A 78 11.84 3.32 -5.18
CA PHE A 78 12.05 4.64 -4.59
C PHE A 78 11.88 5.77 -5.61
N ASN A 79 12.42 5.62 -6.82
CA ASN A 79 12.28 6.62 -7.88
C ASN A 79 10.81 6.80 -8.28
N SER A 80 10.06 5.71 -8.40
CA SER A 80 8.63 5.73 -8.73
C SER A 80 7.80 6.43 -7.65
N ILE A 81 8.10 6.19 -6.36
CA ILE A 81 7.46 6.92 -5.24
C ILE A 81 7.71 8.42 -5.32
N ILE A 82 8.96 8.83 -5.58
CA ILE A 82 9.33 10.25 -5.69
C ILE A 82 8.55 10.91 -6.83
N LYS A 83 8.51 10.26 -8.00
CA LYS A 83 7.76 10.75 -9.16
C LYS A 83 6.26 10.87 -8.86
N LEU A 84 5.64 9.81 -8.34
CA LEU A 84 4.22 9.81 -7.99
C LEU A 84 3.87 10.86 -6.94
N LYS A 85 4.70 11.05 -5.91
CA LYS A 85 4.42 12.07 -4.88
C LYS A 85 4.55 13.48 -5.41
N ARG A 86 5.45 13.71 -6.39
CA ARG A 86 5.59 15.00 -7.08
C ARG A 86 4.39 15.29 -7.98
N ASP A 87 3.97 14.30 -8.77
CA ASP A 87 2.92 14.47 -9.78
C ASP A 87 1.50 14.42 -9.17
N LYS A 88 1.33 13.64 -8.09
CA LYS A 88 0.03 13.33 -7.48
C LYS A 88 0.12 13.39 -5.95
N ASN A 89 0.50 14.55 -5.43
CA ASN A 89 0.76 14.76 -3.98
C ASN A 89 -0.45 14.45 -3.06
N HIS A 90 -1.67 14.55 -3.58
CA HIS A 90 -2.94 14.32 -2.89
C HIS A 90 -3.26 12.83 -2.66
N LEU A 91 -2.57 11.92 -3.36
CA LEU A 91 -2.82 10.50 -3.19
C LEU A 91 -2.39 10.02 -1.81
N LYS A 92 -3.22 9.14 -1.25
CA LYS A 92 -2.95 8.46 0.02
C LYS A 92 -1.72 7.56 -0.10
N ASP A 93 -1.02 7.36 1.01
CA ASP A 93 0.28 6.69 1.03
C ASP A 93 0.21 5.28 0.47
N TYR A 94 -0.83 4.52 0.83
CA TYR A 94 -1.03 3.15 0.34
C TYR A 94 -1.21 3.09 -1.18
N ILE A 95 -1.84 4.10 -1.80
CA ILE A 95 -2.02 4.18 -3.26
C ILE A 95 -0.68 4.44 -3.92
N ILE A 96 0.10 5.37 -3.38
CA ILE A 96 1.44 5.70 -3.92
C ILE A 96 2.35 4.47 -3.83
N LEU A 97 2.43 3.85 -2.65
CA LEU A 97 3.24 2.64 -2.43
C LEU A 97 2.78 1.49 -3.33
N GLN A 98 1.48 1.24 -3.43
CA GLN A 98 0.93 0.19 -4.28
C GLN A 98 1.24 0.43 -5.76
N THR A 99 1.05 1.66 -6.24
CA THR A 99 1.26 2.01 -7.65
C THR A 99 2.73 1.90 -8.01
N ALA A 100 3.61 2.45 -7.17
CA ALA A 100 5.05 2.37 -7.37
C ALA A 100 5.55 0.92 -7.35
N LEU A 101 5.09 0.12 -6.38
CA LEU A 101 5.50 -1.28 -6.25
C LEU A 101 5.08 -2.12 -7.46
N ASN A 102 3.83 -1.98 -7.89
CA ASN A 102 3.34 -2.75 -9.04
C ASN A 102 4.01 -2.32 -10.35
N THR A 103 4.40 -1.06 -10.49
CA THR A 103 5.19 -0.60 -11.66
C THR A 103 6.52 -1.36 -11.75
N VAL A 104 7.19 -1.58 -10.61
CA VAL A 104 8.47 -2.30 -10.56
C VAL A 104 8.30 -3.79 -10.77
N LEU A 105 7.25 -4.40 -10.21
CA LEU A 105 7.06 -5.84 -10.23
C LEU A 105 6.44 -6.37 -11.54
N VAL A 106 5.58 -5.60 -12.18
CA VAL A 106 4.88 -6.03 -13.42
C VAL A 106 5.67 -5.65 -14.68
N GLY A 107 6.69 -4.80 -14.56
CA GLY A 107 7.41 -4.23 -15.69
C GLY A 107 6.60 -3.10 -16.33
N GLY A 108 7.20 -1.91 -16.39
CA GLY A 108 6.69 -0.82 -17.23
C GLY A 108 7.10 -1.00 -18.67
#